data_AF-A0A7J0AI92-F1
#
_entry.id   AF-A0A7J0AI92-F1
#
_cell.length_a   1.000
_cell.length_b   1.000
_cell.length_c   1.000
_cell.angle_alpha   90.00
_cell.angle_beta   90.00
_cell.angle_gamma   90.00
#
_symmetry.space_group_name_H-M   'P 1'
#
loop_
_entity.id
_entity.type
_entity.pdbx_description
1 polymer ?
#
loop_
_entity_poly.entity_id
_entity_poly.type
_entity_poly.pdbx_seq_one_letter_code
_entity_poly.pdbx_strand_id
1 'polypeptide(L)'
;MTDKEYNKMIADVRRSVSRKYGFRQSSYVNFKVESGYFFCLYFLTGDVRLTVKPMYADDLWWNMWDASDNKNEPLSLRGTGAYSLSGQVLSSYEITKVAAKSELIDIIEGIFQNAKDAISKFLTANPDANTFFPDESKMDHDPDRLLYLMALIHNGKEEDALAIIKEARKNKHRCIFQSGMFSDSYTYIRRWCNREQATIRIRNVFASIFNNIVQIRAYALMALGKNNKKETLPDIYDVRLLDGGIVMTLCFSIIFIWHNFTLAWITLAVYFIFVWFMDFENRSERYYIRFGNLPNKTRLRWKISMWILVVALYIYSFAIIFFEP
;
A
#
# COMPACT_ATOMS: atom_id res chain seq x y z
N MET A 1 -22.04 0.53 50.00
CA MET A 1 -21.57 1.13 48.74
C MET A 1 -21.78 0.12 47.63
N THR A 2 -22.53 0.49 46.59
CA THR A 2 -22.72 -0.34 45.40
C THR A 2 -21.45 -0.37 44.54
N ASP A 3 -21.29 -1.38 43.68
CA ASP A 3 -20.11 -1.45 42.79
C ASP A 3 -20.04 -0.26 41.83
N LYS A 4 -21.18 0.30 41.44
CA LYS A 4 -21.25 1.52 40.61
C LYS A 4 -20.72 2.75 41.34
N GLU A 5 -21.07 2.91 42.61
CA GLU A 5 -20.54 3.99 43.46
C GLU A 5 -19.04 3.83 43.70
N TYR A 6 -18.58 2.60 43.90
CA TYR A 6 -17.14 2.30 44.07
C TYR A 6 -16.34 2.61 42.80
N ASN A 7 -16.83 2.19 41.62
CA ASN A 7 -16.18 2.47 40.35
C ASN A 7 -16.12 3.98 40.06
N LYS A 8 -17.16 4.73 40.42
CA LYS A 8 -17.16 6.20 40.32
C LYS A 8 -16.10 6.81 41.25
N MET A 9 -15.99 6.32 42.49
CA MET A 9 -14.97 6.77 43.43
C MET A 9 -13.55 6.54 42.90
N ILE A 10 -13.27 5.34 42.36
CA ILE A 10 -11.99 5.03 41.70
C ILE A 10 -11.72 5.99 40.55
N ALA A 11 -12.70 6.22 39.67
CA ALA A 11 -12.53 7.10 38.52
C ALA A 11 -12.24 8.56 38.92
N ASP A 12 -12.85 9.05 40.01
CA ASP A 12 -12.63 10.40 40.52
C ASP A 12 -11.26 10.53 41.19
N VAL A 13 -10.84 9.55 41.99
CA VAL A 13 -9.51 9.53 42.63
C VAL A 13 -8.40 9.41 41.59
N ARG A 14 -8.56 8.51 40.60
CA ARG A 14 -7.63 8.42 39.46
C ARG A 14 -7.50 9.77 38.77
N ARG A 15 -8.60 10.49 38.54
CA ARG A 15 -8.59 11.77 37.85
C ARG A 15 -7.85 12.86 38.63
N SER A 16 -8.00 12.90 39.95
CA SER A 16 -7.31 13.90 40.78
C SER A 16 -5.81 13.60 40.90
N VAL A 17 -5.44 12.34 41.12
CA VAL A 17 -4.06 11.92 41.32
C VAL A 17 -3.26 11.96 40.01
N SER A 18 -3.79 11.36 38.94
CA SER A 18 -3.09 11.19 37.65
C SER A 18 -2.54 12.49 37.06
N ARG A 19 -3.23 13.62 37.28
CA ARG A 19 -2.83 14.95 36.81
C ARG A 19 -1.47 15.39 37.35
N LYS A 20 -1.14 15.03 38.59
CA LYS A 20 0.17 15.33 39.21
C LYS A 20 1.34 14.67 38.46
N TYR A 21 1.06 13.54 37.80
CA TYR A 21 2.03 12.73 37.07
C TYR A 21 1.98 12.94 35.55
N GLY A 22 1.18 13.91 35.09
CA GLY A 22 1.03 14.24 33.66
C GLY A 22 0.16 13.27 32.86
N PHE A 23 -0.57 12.36 33.52
CA PHE A 23 -1.47 11.43 32.84
C PHE A 23 -2.83 12.07 32.55
N ARG A 24 -3.38 11.76 31.38
CA ARG A 24 -4.77 12.04 31.00
C ARG A 24 -5.61 10.80 31.27
N GLN A 25 -6.89 10.97 31.57
CA GLN A 25 -7.81 9.86 31.83
C GLN A 25 -8.85 9.74 30.72
N SER A 26 -9.12 8.51 30.29
CA SER A 26 -10.26 8.19 29.43
C SER A 26 -10.79 6.81 29.79
N SER A 27 -12.09 6.69 30.06
CA SER A 27 -12.72 5.41 30.45
C SER A 27 -11.93 4.68 31.56
N TYR A 28 -11.57 3.41 31.34
CA TYR A 28 -10.79 2.57 32.25
C TYR A 28 -9.27 2.77 32.13
N VAL A 29 -8.77 3.72 31.32
CA VAL A 29 -7.33 3.95 31.13
C VAL A 29 -6.84 5.32 31.60
N ASN A 30 -5.57 5.39 31.99
CA ASN A 30 -4.82 6.64 32.13
C ASN A 30 -3.61 6.59 31.20
N PHE A 31 -3.40 7.60 30.36
CA PHE A 31 -2.34 7.57 29.35
C PHE A 31 -1.54 8.86 29.32
N LYS A 32 -0.30 8.78 28.86
CA LYS A 32 0.53 9.94 28.52
C LYS A 32 1.45 9.61 27.35
N VAL A 33 1.93 10.67 26.69
CA VAL A 33 2.91 10.56 25.61
C VAL A 33 4.20 11.22 26.08
N GLU A 34 5.31 10.51 25.96
CA GLU A 34 6.63 10.99 26.38
C GLU A 34 7.71 10.37 25.48
N SER A 35 8.62 11.20 24.97
CA SER A 35 9.73 10.78 24.07
C SER A 35 9.30 9.90 22.88
N GLY A 36 8.14 10.19 22.27
CA GLY A 36 7.63 9.44 21.13
C GLY A 36 6.93 8.11 21.47
N TYR A 37 6.85 7.76 22.76
CA TYR A 37 6.11 6.59 23.24
C TYR A 37 4.73 6.97 23.78
N PHE A 38 3.79 6.06 23.59
CA PHE A 38 2.49 6.06 24.25
C PHE A 38 2.55 5.12 25.46
N PHE A 39 2.41 5.69 26.65
CA PHE A 39 2.32 4.95 27.90
C PHE A 39 0.87 4.89 28.37
N CYS A 40 0.40 3.71 28.75
CA CYS A 40 -0.99 3.49 29.14
C CYS A 40 -1.10 2.61 30.38
N LEU A 41 -1.79 3.11 31.40
CA LEU A 41 -2.23 2.36 32.57
C LEU A 41 -3.65 1.86 32.36
N TYR A 42 -3.81 0.55 32.26
CA TYR A 42 -5.09 -0.14 32.18
C TYR A 42 -5.56 -0.50 33.57
N PHE A 43 -6.63 0.13 34.06
CA PHE A 43 -7.25 -0.26 35.32
C PHE A 43 -8.32 -1.31 35.05
N LEU A 44 -7.93 -2.57 35.18
CA LEU A 44 -8.80 -3.74 35.05
C LEU A 44 -9.28 -4.17 36.44
N THR A 45 -10.23 -5.10 36.50
CA THR A 45 -10.76 -5.60 37.77
C THR A 45 -9.65 -6.33 38.55
N GLY A 46 -9.15 -5.70 39.61
CA GLY A 46 -8.13 -6.26 40.51
C GLY A 46 -6.67 -6.11 40.06
N ASP A 47 -6.43 -5.62 38.84
CA ASP A 47 -5.08 -5.50 38.28
C ASP A 47 -4.93 -4.21 37.46
N VAL A 48 -3.77 -3.56 37.60
CA VAL A 48 -3.41 -2.36 36.86
C VAL A 48 -2.13 -2.60 36.10
N ARG A 49 -2.19 -2.50 34.77
CA ARG A 49 -1.04 -2.76 33.89
C ARG A 49 -0.55 -1.50 33.23
N LEU A 50 0.75 -1.23 33.37
CA LEU A 50 1.42 -0.21 32.58
C LEU A 50 1.97 -0.85 31.32
N THR A 51 1.56 -0.36 30.17
CA THR A 51 2.09 -0.76 28.87
C THR A 51 2.73 0.41 28.13
N VAL A 52 3.61 0.08 27.18
CA VAL A 52 4.27 1.02 26.29
C VAL A 52 4.24 0.54 24.85
N LYS A 53 4.09 1.48 23.92
CA LYS A 53 4.34 1.27 22.49
C LYS A 53 4.77 2.58 21.83
N PRO A 54 5.59 2.55 20.77
CA PRO A 54 5.89 3.75 19.99
C PRO A 54 4.63 4.33 19.34
N MET A 55 4.56 5.66 19.26
CA MET A 55 3.42 6.34 18.61
C MET A 55 3.27 5.94 17.14
N TYR A 56 4.37 5.75 16.42
CA TYR A 56 4.31 5.37 15.00
C TYR A 56 3.65 4.01 14.78
N ALA A 57 3.61 3.12 15.77
CA ALA A 57 3.17 1.74 15.58
C ALA A 57 1.69 1.67 15.20
N ASP A 58 0.81 2.37 15.94
CA ASP A 58 -0.60 2.46 15.56
C ASP A 58 -0.77 3.26 14.25
N ASP A 59 0.04 4.29 14.01
CA ASP A 59 -0.08 5.10 12.78
C ASP A 59 0.22 4.28 11.53
N LEU A 60 1.25 3.44 11.62
CA LEU A 60 1.65 2.51 10.58
C LEU A 60 0.58 1.42 10.40
N TRP A 61 0.08 0.87 11.50
CA TRP A 61 -0.98 -0.13 11.47
C TRP A 61 -2.26 0.38 10.82
N TRP A 62 -2.72 1.57 11.21
CA TRP A 62 -3.90 2.20 10.64
C TRP A 62 -3.72 2.55 9.16
N ASN A 63 -2.51 2.91 8.72
CA ASN A 63 -2.20 3.05 7.29
C ASN A 63 -2.33 1.73 6.53
N MET A 64 -1.84 0.61 7.10
CA MET A 64 -1.94 -0.70 6.47
C MET A 64 -3.39 -1.18 6.34
N TRP A 65 -4.24 -0.76 7.27
CA TRP A 65 -5.66 -1.10 7.33
C TRP A 65 -6.58 -0.18 6.56
N ASP A 66 -6.04 0.85 5.89
CA ASP A 66 -6.84 1.90 5.24
C ASP A 66 -7.81 2.58 6.22
N ALA A 67 -7.36 2.75 7.47
CA ALA A 67 -8.10 3.34 8.57
C ALA A 67 -7.37 4.60 9.10
N SER A 68 -6.76 5.37 8.20
CA SER A 68 -5.92 6.53 8.55
C SER A 68 -6.68 7.62 9.30
N ASP A 69 -8.01 7.68 9.18
CA ASP A 69 -8.86 8.62 9.90
C ASP A 69 -8.74 8.48 11.42
N ASN A 70 -8.39 7.28 11.92
CA ASN A 70 -8.13 7.03 13.35
C ASN A 70 -6.99 7.90 13.91
N LYS A 71 -6.12 8.45 13.06
CA LYS A 71 -5.06 9.38 13.49
C LYS A 71 -5.59 10.71 13.98
N ASN A 72 -6.77 11.11 13.51
CA ASN A 72 -7.43 12.36 13.86
C ASN A 72 -8.30 12.21 15.13
N GLU A 73 -8.53 10.98 15.56
CA GLU A 73 -9.31 10.67 16.76
C GLU A 73 -8.53 11.01 18.06
N PRO A 74 -9.22 11.13 19.21
CA PRO A 74 -8.57 11.41 20.48
C PRO A 74 -7.45 10.40 20.77
N LEU A 75 -6.32 10.88 21.31
CA LEU A 75 -5.15 10.05 21.64
C LEU A 75 -5.47 8.81 22.50
N SER A 76 -6.54 8.85 23.29
CA SER A 76 -7.02 7.69 24.06
C SER A 76 -7.38 6.49 23.18
N LEU A 77 -7.72 6.70 21.90
CA LEU A 77 -8.05 5.63 20.97
C LEU A 77 -6.89 4.64 20.81
N ARG A 78 -5.64 5.08 20.99
CA ARG A 78 -4.47 4.20 21.00
C ARG A 78 -4.45 3.25 22.21
N GLY A 79 -5.18 3.56 23.27
CA GLY A 79 -5.33 2.68 24.43
C GLY A 79 -6.63 1.88 24.42
N THR A 80 -7.72 2.46 23.94
CA THR A 80 -9.09 1.90 24.07
C THR A 80 -9.70 1.42 22.76
N GLY A 81 -9.05 1.70 21.61
CA GLY A 81 -9.58 1.41 20.29
C GLY A 81 -9.51 -0.06 19.96
N ALA A 82 -10.57 -0.59 19.35
CA ALA A 82 -10.62 -1.99 18.90
C ALA A 82 -9.51 -2.33 17.90
N TYR A 83 -9.06 -1.36 17.09
CA TYR A 83 -7.99 -1.52 16.11
C TYR A 83 -6.66 -0.91 16.57
N SER A 84 -6.48 -0.69 17.87
CA SER A 84 -5.20 -0.26 18.43
C SER A 84 -4.32 -1.45 18.76
N LEU A 85 -3.01 -1.31 18.59
CA LEU A 85 -2.06 -2.38 18.89
C LEU A 85 -1.87 -2.57 20.40
N SER A 86 -1.68 -3.81 20.85
CA SER A 86 -1.27 -4.06 22.22
C SER A 86 0.14 -3.51 22.48
N GLY A 87 0.37 -3.02 23.71
CA GLY A 87 1.68 -2.56 24.15
C GLY A 87 2.49 -3.65 24.87
N GLN A 88 3.79 -3.42 25.02
CA GLN A 88 4.64 -4.20 25.92
C GLN A 88 4.35 -3.79 27.38
N VAL A 89 4.13 -4.75 28.26
CA VAL A 89 3.96 -4.55 29.70
C VAL A 89 5.31 -4.18 30.33
N LEU A 90 5.31 -3.06 31.06
CA LEU A 90 6.45 -2.62 31.87
C LEU A 90 6.34 -3.06 33.33
N SER A 91 5.12 -3.06 33.86
CA SER A 91 4.82 -3.38 35.25
C SER A 91 3.34 -3.64 35.44
N SER A 92 3.01 -4.51 36.39
CA SER A 92 1.64 -4.77 36.85
C SER A 92 1.53 -4.46 38.34
N TYR A 93 0.36 -4.01 38.77
CA TYR A 93 0.08 -3.61 40.15
C TYR A 93 -1.27 -4.18 40.57
N GLU A 94 -1.34 -4.78 41.75
CA GLU A 94 -2.60 -5.25 42.30
C GLU A 94 -3.37 -4.07 42.93
N ILE A 95 -4.70 -4.07 42.74
CA ILE A 95 -5.58 -3.11 43.41
C ILE A 95 -6.63 -3.86 44.23
N THR A 96 -6.51 -3.78 45.55
CA THR A 96 -7.47 -4.35 46.48
C THR A 96 -8.64 -3.40 46.71
N LYS A 97 -9.84 -3.96 46.93
CA LYS A 97 -11.04 -3.16 47.22
C LYS A 97 -10.95 -2.61 48.64
N VAL A 98 -10.95 -1.29 48.77
CA VAL A 98 -10.88 -0.59 50.07
C VAL A 98 -12.17 0.19 50.34
N ALA A 99 -12.54 0.33 51.61
CA ALA A 99 -13.76 1.03 52.01
C ALA A 99 -13.53 2.56 52.14
N ALA A 100 -12.33 2.98 52.55
CA ALA A 100 -12.01 4.38 52.79
C ALA A 100 -11.42 5.05 51.55
N LYS A 101 -11.94 6.24 51.22
CA LYS A 101 -11.45 7.04 50.09
C LYS A 101 -9.98 7.49 50.26
N SER A 102 -9.54 7.74 51.50
CA SER A 102 -8.15 8.11 51.81
C SER A 102 -7.18 6.99 51.47
N GLU A 103 -7.48 5.76 51.88
CA GLU A 103 -6.67 4.58 51.54
C GLU A 103 -6.59 4.37 50.03
N LEU A 104 -7.70 4.59 49.32
CA LEU A 104 -7.75 4.50 47.86
C LEU A 104 -6.87 5.57 47.18
N ILE A 105 -6.79 6.77 47.74
CA ILE A 105 -5.90 7.83 47.25
C ILE A 105 -4.45 7.38 47.41
N ASP A 106 -4.06 6.85 48.56
CA ASP A 106 -2.69 6.43 48.82
C ASP A 106 -2.27 5.28 47.89
N ILE A 107 -3.14 4.30 47.67
CA ILE A 107 -2.89 3.18 46.72
C ILE A 107 -2.70 3.73 45.30
N ILE A 108 -3.61 4.59 44.83
CA ILE A 108 -3.54 5.12 43.47
C ILE A 108 -2.33 6.03 43.28
N GLU A 109 -2.00 6.87 44.27
CA GLU A 109 -0.79 7.71 44.27
C GLU A 109 0.47 6.84 44.19
N GLY A 110 0.55 5.74 44.95
CA GLY A 110 1.62 4.76 44.87
C GLY A 110 1.75 4.12 43.48
N ILE A 111 0.64 3.74 42.84
CA ILE A 111 0.63 3.19 41.48
C ILE A 111 1.19 4.21 40.48
N PHE A 112 0.77 5.48 40.54
CA PHE A 112 1.27 6.49 39.61
C PHE A 112 2.73 6.87 39.85
N GLN A 113 3.19 6.87 41.10
CA GLN A 113 4.60 7.07 41.44
C GLN A 113 5.46 5.91 40.91
N ASN A 114 5.07 4.66 41.16
CA ASN A 114 5.77 3.50 40.63
C ASN A 114 5.77 3.49 39.09
N ALA A 115 4.65 3.86 38.47
CA ALA A 115 4.57 3.99 37.01
C ALA A 115 5.52 5.06 36.47
N LYS A 116 5.65 6.20 37.15
CA LYS A 116 6.61 7.25 36.79
C LYS A 116 8.06 6.73 36.84
N ASP A 117 8.40 5.96 37.87
CA ASP A 117 9.74 5.41 38.04
C ASP A 117 10.03 4.33 36.97
N ALA A 118 9.06 3.46 36.69
CA ALA A 118 9.14 2.46 35.62
C ALA A 118 9.32 3.11 34.23
N ILE A 119 8.58 4.18 33.94
CA ILE A 119 8.70 4.94 32.68
C ILE A 119 10.07 5.59 32.58
N SER A 120 10.56 6.21 33.65
CA SER A 120 11.89 6.86 33.65
C SER A 120 13.01 5.86 33.39
N LYS A 121 12.93 4.68 34.03
CA LYS A 121 13.86 3.57 33.79
C LYS A 121 13.79 3.05 32.35
N PHE A 122 12.58 2.90 31.81
CA PHE A 122 12.36 2.45 30.43
C PHE A 122 12.96 3.43 29.42
N LEU A 123 12.70 4.74 29.58
CA LEU A 123 13.19 5.79 28.70
C LEU A 123 14.71 5.94 28.75
N THR A 124 15.33 5.68 29.91
CA THR A 124 16.80 5.66 30.03
C THR A 124 17.41 4.51 29.22
N ALA A 125 16.74 3.35 29.20
CA ALA A 125 17.19 2.18 28.42
C ALA A 125 16.83 2.26 26.93
N ASN A 126 15.74 2.96 26.58
CA ASN A 126 15.21 3.05 25.22
C ASN A 126 14.90 4.51 24.85
N PRO A 127 15.93 5.37 24.69
CA PRO A 127 15.74 6.81 24.50
C PRO A 127 15.09 7.17 23.16
N ASP A 128 15.28 6.37 22.11
CA ASP A 128 14.70 6.59 20.79
C ASP A 128 13.60 5.57 20.48
N ALA A 129 12.37 6.07 20.34
CA ALA A 129 11.21 5.28 19.98
C ALA A 129 11.35 4.62 18.60
N ASN A 130 12.04 5.23 17.64
CA ASN A 130 12.13 4.70 16.27
C ASN A 130 12.94 3.40 16.18
N THR A 131 13.90 3.23 17.09
CA THR A 131 14.76 2.04 17.15
C THR A 131 14.26 0.96 18.10
N PHE A 132 13.15 1.21 18.79
CA PHE A 132 12.62 0.31 19.80
C PHE A 132 12.05 -0.97 19.17
N PHE A 133 12.46 -2.12 19.71
CA PHE A 133 11.86 -3.41 19.42
C PHE A 133 11.20 -3.96 20.69
N PRO A 134 9.91 -4.35 20.63
CA PRO A 134 9.24 -4.89 21.80
C PRO A 134 9.78 -6.27 22.17
N ASP A 135 9.88 -6.52 23.47
CA ASP A 135 10.11 -7.83 24.05
C ASP A 135 8.81 -8.65 23.97
N GLU A 136 8.77 -9.60 23.04
CA GLU A 136 7.59 -10.39 22.75
C GLU A 136 7.12 -11.23 23.94
N SER A 137 8.01 -11.55 24.89
CA SER A 137 7.66 -12.29 26.11
C SER A 137 6.89 -11.44 27.13
N LYS A 138 6.87 -10.11 26.95
CA LYS A 138 6.25 -9.14 27.85
C LYS A 138 5.03 -8.45 27.23
N MET A 139 4.45 -9.00 26.17
CA MET A 139 3.26 -8.42 25.56
C MET A 139 2.02 -8.68 26.41
N ASP A 140 1.14 -7.68 26.55
CA ASP A 140 -0.09 -7.79 27.34
C ASP A 140 -1.04 -8.84 26.75
N HIS A 141 -1.20 -8.83 25.43
CA HIS A 141 -1.81 -9.88 24.61
C HIS A 141 -1.59 -9.57 23.13
N ASP A 142 -0.65 -10.26 22.47
CA ASP A 142 -0.35 -10.03 21.04
C ASP A 142 0.02 -11.35 20.32
N PRO A 143 -0.93 -12.27 20.12
CA PRO A 143 -0.64 -13.54 19.45
C PRO A 143 -0.28 -13.38 17.97
N ASP A 144 -0.63 -12.23 17.37
CA ASP A 144 -0.30 -11.89 15.99
C ASP A 144 1.07 -11.19 15.87
N ARG A 145 1.74 -10.91 17.00
CA ARG A 145 3.04 -10.24 17.06
C ARG A 145 3.05 -8.89 16.35
N LEU A 146 1.91 -8.19 16.32
CA LEU A 146 1.71 -7.00 15.50
C LEU A 146 2.65 -5.86 15.89
N LEU A 147 2.88 -5.62 17.18
CA LEU A 147 3.77 -4.54 17.59
C LEU A 147 5.21 -4.81 17.10
N TYR A 148 5.65 -6.06 17.18
CA TYR A 148 6.95 -6.49 16.70
C TYR A 148 7.05 -6.39 15.17
N LEU A 149 6.01 -6.81 14.44
CA LEU A 149 5.95 -6.65 12.98
C LEU A 149 5.97 -5.18 12.56
N MET A 150 5.29 -4.28 13.29
CA MET A 150 5.36 -2.84 13.02
C MET A 150 6.76 -2.29 13.25
N ALA A 151 7.46 -2.73 14.30
CA ALA A 151 8.84 -2.33 14.56
C ALA A 151 9.79 -2.77 13.43
N LEU A 152 9.64 -4.01 12.93
CA LEU A 152 10.43 -4.49 11.77
C LEU A 152 10.18 -3.63 10.53
N ILE A 153 8.92 -3.37 10.20
CA ILE A 153 8.56 -2.62 8.98
C ILE A 153 8.99 -1.17 9.07
N HIS A 154 8.82 -0.52 10.23
CA HIS A 154 9.30 0.85 10.46
C HIS A 154 10.81 0.98 10.27
N ASN A 155 11.56 -0.08 10.62
CA ASN A 155 13.02 -0.13 10.49
C ASN A 155 13.51 -0.71 9.14
N GLY A 156 12.63 -0.81 8.12
CA GLY A 156 13.01 -1.29 6.78
C GLY A 156 13.37 -2.78 6.71
N LYS A 157 12.88 -3.58 7.66
CA LYS A 157 13.07 -5.04 7.74
C LYS A 157 11.84 -5.78 7.25
N GLU A 158 11.27 -5.36 6.12
CA GLU A 158 10.03 -5.94 5.58
C GLU A 158 10.17 -7.44 5.23
N GLU A 159 11.34 -7.89 4.77
CA GLU A 159 11.58 -9.30 4.44
C GLU A 159 11.53 -10.19 5.69
N ASP A 160 12.05 -9.72 6.82
CA ASP A 160 11.96 -10.44 8.10
C ASP A 160 10.50 -10.54 8.57
N ALA A 161 9.73 -9.45 8.43
CA ALA A 161 8.30 -9.44 8.74
C ALA A 161 7.53 -10.44 7.85
N LEU A 162 7.85 -10.51 6.55
CA LEU A 162 7.26 -11.48 5.63
C LEU A 162 7.64 -12.92 5.97
N ALA A 163 8.88 -13.17 6.42
CA ALA A 163 9.33 -14.50 6.84
C ALA A 163 8.56 -14.99 8.07
N ILE A 164 8.38 -14.13 9.09
CA ILE A 164 7.58 -14.43 10.29
C ILE A 164 6.14 -14.78 9.90
N ILE A 165 5.51 -13.96 9.04
CA ILE A 165 4.15 -14.23 8.56
C ILE A 165 4.09 -15.57 7.84
N LYS A 166 5.06 -15.87 6.97
CA LYS A 166 5.12 -17.13 6.22
C LYS A 166 5.21 -18.35 7.14
N GLU A 167 6.02 -18.25 8.20
CA GLU A 167 6.15 -19.29 9.21
C GLU A 167 4.84 -19.46 10.01
N ALA A 168 4.25 -18.37 10.49
CA ALA A 168 2.98 -18.41 11.21
C ALA A 168 1.86 -19.04 10.38
N ARG A 169 1.81 -18.75 9.07
CA ARG A 169 0.88 -19.39 8.13
C ARG A 169 1.13 -20.88 7.97
N LYS A 170 2.39 -21.30 7.88
CA LYS A 170 2.75 -22.73 7.83
C LYS A 170 2.26 -23.46 9.08
N ASN A 171 2.31 -22.81 10.23
CA ASN A 171 1.83 -23.30 11.51
C ASN A 171 0.30 -23.16 11.69
N LYS A 172 -0.44 -22.79 10.63
CA LYS A 172 -1.90 -22.59 10.63
C LYS A 172 -2.39 -21.56 11.66
N HIS A 173 -1.55 -20.57 11.99
CA HIS A 173 -1.92 -19.46 12.84
C HIS A 173 -3.15 -18.73 12.29
N ARG A 174 -4.11 -18.43 13.17
CA ARG A 174 -5.29 -17.62 12.85
C ARG A 174 -5.15 -16.27 13.51
N CYS A 175 -5.12 -15.23 12.70
CA CYS A 175 -5.05 -13.87 13.22
C CYS A 175 -6.31 -13.51 14.03
N ILE A 176 -6.12 -12.70 15.08
CA ILE A 176 -7.23 -12.14 15.86
C ILE A 176 -8.04 -11.21 14.97
N PHE A 177 -7.37 -10.28 14.28
CA PHE A 177 -8.07 -9.34 13.43
C PHE A 177 -8.34 -9.94 12.06
N GLN A 178 -9.63 -10.08 11.76
CA GLN A 178 -10.14 -10.59 10.50
C GLN A 178 -11.09 -9.53 9.92
N SER A 179 -10.92 -9.22 8.64
CA SER A 179 -11.77 -8.34 7.86
C SER A 179 -12.38 -9.15 6.72
N GLY A 180 -13.69 -9.38 6.80
CA GLY A 180 -14.44 -10.19 5.84
C GLY A 180 -14.00 -11.66 5.80
N MET A 181 -14.28 -12.33 4.69
CA MET A 181 -14.12 -13.78 4.54
C MET A 181 -12.67 -14.22 4.24
N PHE A 182 -11.79 -13.30 3.80
CA PHE A 182 -10.47 -13.64 3.24
C PHE A 182 -9.31 -12.71 3.61
N SER A 183 -9.54 -11.68 4.44
CA SER A 183 -8.48 -10.75 4.84
C SER A 183 -8.30 -10.75 6.35
N ASP A 184 -7.06 -10.66 6.78
CA ASP A 184 -6.66 -10.63 8.18
C ASP A 184 -5.39 -9.80 8.34
N SER A 185 -4.92 -9.62 9.57
CA SER A 185 -3.72 -8.85 9.91
C SER A 185 -2.55 -9.11 8.95
N TYR A 186 -2.21 -10.38 8.77
CA TYR A 186 -1.08 -10.79 7.94
C TYR A 186 -1.29 -10.52 6.45
N THR A 187 -2.53 -10.57 5.98
CA THR A 187 -2.87 -10.22 4.59
C THR A 187 -2.58 -8.75 4.32
N TYR A 188 -2.98 -7.85 5.23
CA TYR A 188 -2.72 -6.42 5.09
C TYR A 188 -1.22 -6.10 5.17
N ILE A 189 -0.51 -6.68 6.15
CA ILE A 189 0.94 -6.48 6.29
C ILE A 189 1.67 -6.97 5.03
N ARG A 190 1.30 -8.15 4.52
CA ARG A 190 1.92 -8.68 3.29
C ARG A 190 1.67 -7.78 2.08
N ARG A 191 0.48 -7.20 1.93
CA ARG A 191 0.19 -6.24 0.86
C ARG A 191 1.05 -4.99 1.00
N TRP A 192 1.17 -4.46 2.23
CA TRP A 192 1.99 -3.31 2.52
C TRP A 192 3.46 -3.55 2.15
N CYS A 193 4.08 -4.64 2.63
CA CYS A 193 5.48 -4.94 2.32
C CYS A 193 5.75 -5.14 0.81
N ASN A 194 4.76 -5.65 0.06
CA ASN A 194 4.91 -5.91 -1.38
C ASN A 194 4.51 -4.72 -2.29
N ARG A 195 4.18 -3.55 -1.74
CA ARG A 195 3.68 -2.39 -2.51
C ARG A 195 4.68 -1.90 -3.57
N GLU A 196 5.97 -1.90 -3.26
CA GLU A 196 7.02 -1.51 -4.21
C GLU A 196 7.25 -2.58 -5.28
N GLN A 197 7.13 -3.86 -4.93
CA GLN A 197 7.18 -4.92 -5.93
C GLN A 197 5.98 -4.88 -6.88
N ALA A 198 4.80 -4.48 -6.40
CA ALA A 198 3.60 -4.35 -7.23
C ALA A 198 3.77 -3.24 -8.28
N THR A 199 4.25 -2.07 -7.90
CA THR A 199 4.52 -0.96 -8.84
C THR A 199 5.62 -1.32 -9.84
N ILE A 200 6.68 -1.99 -9.40
CA ILE A 200 7.74 -2.52 -10.28
C ILE A 200 7.18 -3.56 -11.26
N ARG A 201 6.33 -4.50 -10.81
CA ARG A 201 5.68 -5.49 -11.67
C ARG A 201 4.78 -4.83 -12.70
N ILE A 202 3.95 -3.87 -12.29
CA ILE A 202 3.08 -3.11 -13.18
C ILE A 202 3.93 -2.37 -14.23
N ARG A 203 4.99 -1.67 -13.81
CA ARG A 203 5.92 -1.01 -14.73
C ARG A 203 6.56 -1.98 -15.72
N ASN A 204 6.97 -3.16 -15.26
CA ASN A 204 7.57 -4.19 -16.12
C ASN A 204 6.55 -4.78 -17.11
N VAL A 205 5.29 -4.96 -16.69
CA VAL A 205 4.20 -5.39 -17.57
C VAL A 205 3.92 -4.31 -18.63
N PHE A 206 3.79 -3.04 -18.24
CA PHE A 206 3.63 -1.93 -19.17
C PHE A 206 4.81 -1.83 -20.14
N ALA A 207 6.04 -1.92 -19.65
CA ALA A 207 7.23 -1.92 -20.50
C ALA A 207 7.23 -3.11 -21.47
N SER A 208 6.81 -4.30 -21.04
CA SER A 208 6.70 -5.47 -21.91
C SER A 208 5.63 -5.28 -22.99
N ILE A 209 4.44 -4.80 -22.63
CA ILE A 209 3.35 -4.52 -23.59
C ILE A 209 3.80 -3.46 -24.60
N PHE A 210 4.38 -2.37 -24.12
CA PHE A 210 4.88 -1.29 -24.96
C PHE A 210 5.97 -1.78 -25.93
N ASN A 211 6.95 -2.55 -25.43
CA ASN A 211 7.99 -3.15 -26.26
C ASN A 211 7.42 -4.08 -27.34
N ASN A 212 6.36 -4.84 -27.02
CA ASN A 212 5.68 -5.70 -27.99
C ASN A 212 4.98 -4.87 -29.09
N ILE A 213 4.32 -3.76 -28.73
CA ILE A 213 3.67 -2.88 -29.71
C ILE A 213 4.72 -2.24 -30.65
N VAL A 214 5.81 -1.71 -30.08
CA VAL A 214 6.92 -1.15 -30.85
C VAL A 214 7.50 -2.19 -31.82
N GLN A 215 7.67 -3.44 -31.36
CA GLN A 215 8.14 -4.54 -32.20
C GLN A 215 7.18 -4.84 -33.36
N ILE A 216 5.87 -4.95 -33.09
CA ILE A 216 4.86 -5.25 -34.11
C ILE A 216 4.82 -4.14 -35.15
N ARG A 217 4.78 -2.86 -34.73
CA ARG A 217 4.82 -1.72 -35.65
C ARG A 217 6.10 -1.74 -36.48
N ALA A 218 7.25 -1.98 -35.86
CA ALA A 218 8.52 -2.04 -36.58
C ALA A 218 8.56 -3.15 -37.63
N TYR A 219 8.04 -4.33 -37.30
CA TYR A 219 7.94 -5.45 -38.24
C TYR A 219 6.95 -5.15 -39.36
N ALA A 220 5.84 -4.49 -39.05
CA ALA A 220 4.84 -4.08 -40.01
C ALA A 220 5.41 -3.11 -41.06
N LEU A 221 6.12 -2.09 -40.61
CA LEU A 221 6.78 -1.11 -41.48
C LEU A 221 7.83 -1.77 -42.38
N MET A 222 8.71 -2.60 -41.80
CA MET A 222 9.74 -3.31 -42.58
C MET A 222 9.16 -4.33 -43.56
N ALA A 223 7.97 -4.88 -43.29
CA ALA A 223 7.31 -5.82 -44.18
C ALA A 223 6.68 -5.16 -45.40
N LEU A 224 6.24 -3.90 -45.29
CA LEU A 224 5.68 -3.13 -46.38
C LEU A 224 6.76 -2.69 -47.38
N GLY A 225 7.97 -2.42 -46.90
CA GLY A 225 9.10 -1.98 -47.69
C GLY A 225 9.65 -2.97 -48.74
N LYS A 226 10.68 -2.50 -49.45
CA LYS A 226 11.31 -3.23 -50.55
C LYS A 226 12.04 -4.47 -50.02
N ASN A 227 12.12 -5.54 -50.84
CA ASN A 227 12.74 -6.82 -50.45
C ASN A 227 14.29 -6.76 -50.35
N ASN A 228 14.87 -5.60 -50.05
CA ASN A 228 16.30 -5.41 -50.01
C ASN A 228 16.84 -5.68 -48.60
N LYS A 229 17.76 -6.65 -48.47
CA LYS A 229 18.37 -6.99 -47.18
C LYS A 229 19.30 -5.90 -46.64
N LYS A 230 19.66 -4.90 -47.45
CA LYS A 230 20.59 -3.82 -47.08
C LYS A 230 19.90 -2.61 -46.43
N GLU A 231 18.57 -2.55 -46.45
CA GLU A 231 17.81 -1.45 -45.83
C GLU A 231 17.58 -1.77 -44.35
N THR A 232 18.10 -0.91 -43.48
CA THR A 232 18.00 -1.04 -42.01
C THR A 232 16.87 -0.18 -41.41
N LEU A 233 16.24 0.66 -42.23
CA LEU A 233 15.18 1.58 -41.87
C LEU A 233 14.02 1.48 -42.88
N PRO A 234 12.75 1.64 -42.43
CA PRO A 234 11.60 1.66 -43.33
C PRO A 234 11.56 2.95 -44.18
N ASP A 235 10.96 2.88 -45.37
CA ASP A 235 10.75 4.05 -46.22
C ASP A 235 9.67 4.96 -45.61
N ILE A 236 9.84 6.28 -45.75
CA ILE A 236 8.86 7.30 -45.36
C ILE A 236 7.50 7.02 -46.03
N TYR A 237 7.50 6.49 -47.25
CA TYR A 237 6.26 6.12 -47.93
C TYR A 237 5.53 4.95 -47.27
N ASP A 238 6.26 3.95 -46.75
CA ASP A 238 5.67 2.80 -46.04
C ASP A 238 5.08 3.22 -44.69
N VAL A 239 5.75 4.15 -44.01
CA VAL A 239 5.25 4.77 -42.77
C VAL A 239 3.93 5.48 -43.03
N ARG A 240 3.89 6.36 -44.04
CA ARG A 240 2.66 7.09 -44.40
C ARG A 240 1.54 6.15 -44.82
N LEU A 241 1.86 5.07 -45.53
CA LEU A 241 0.86 4.13 -46.01
C LEU A 241 0.16 3.41 -44.84
N LEU A 242 0.92 2.88 -43.89
CA LEU A 242 0.37 2.15 -42.73
C LEU A 242 -0.28 3.09 -41.72
N ASP A 243 0.46 4.10 -41.26
CA ASP A 243 0.01 5.02 -40.22
C ASP A 243 -1.17 5.86 -40.73
N GLY A 244 -1.13 6.29 -42.00
CA GLY A 244 -2.25 6.95 -42.66
C GLY A 244 -3.50 6.07 -42.74
N GLY A 245 -3.37 4.81 -43.12
CA GLY A 245 -4.51 3.89 -43.20
C GLY A 245 -5.19 3.67 -41.85
N ILE A 246 -4.40 3.51 -40.79
CA ILE A 246 -4.91 3.33 -39.40
C ILE A 246 -5.63 4.59 -38.92
N VAL A 247 -4.99 5.76 -39.05
CA VAL A 247 -5.56 7.04 -38.59
C VAL A 247 -6.84 7.37 -39.35
N MET A 248 -6.83 7.22 -40.68
CA MET A 248 -8.01 7.49 -41.52
C MET A 248 -9.17 6.59 -41.14
N THR A 249 -8.91 5.30 -40.94
CA THR A 249 -9.93 4.34 -40.50
C THR A 249 -10.54 4.75 -39.17
N LEU A 250 -9.70 5.02 -38.15
CA LEU A 250 -10.18 5.37 -36.80
C LEU A 250 -10.94 6.70 -36.80
N CYS A 251 -10.39 7.74 -37.43
CA CYS A 251 -11.03 9.05 -37.48
C CYS A 251 -12.34 9.01 -38.26
N PHE A 252 -12.40 8.32 -39.39
CA PHE A 252 -13.63 8.20 -40.18
C PHE A 252 -14.70 7.39 -39.46
N SER A 253 -14.35 6.28 -38.81
CA SER A 253 -15.32 5.55 -37.97
C SER A 253 -15.91 6.44 -36.87
N ILE A 254 -15.08 7.26 -36.20
CA ILE A 254 -15.57 8.13 -35.13
C ILE A 254 -16.44 9.29 -35.66
N ILE A 255 -16.08 9.83 -36.83
CA ILE A 255 -16.79 10.97 -37.42
C ILE A 255 -18.11 10.55 -38.06
N PHE A 256 -18.10 9.49 -38.88
CA PHE A 256 -19.25 9.10 -39.68
C PHE A 256 -20.18 8.14 -38.94
N ILE A 257 -19.66 7.20 -38.14
CA ILE A 257 -20.49 6.24 -37.39
C ILE A 257 -20.97 6.86 -36.06
N TRP A 258 -20.06 7.54 -35.33
CA TRP A 258 -20.35 8.01 -33.97
C TRP A 258 -20.69 9.51 -33.90
N HIS A 259 -20.59 10.23 -35.02
CA HIS A 259 -20.87 11.66 -35.11
C HIS A 259 -20.16 12.52 -34.04
N ASN A 260 -18.96 12.09 -33.61
CA ASN A 260 -18.26 12.73 -32.50
C ASN A 260 -16.92 13.33 -32.97
N PHE A 261 -17.00 14.55 -33.50
CA PHE A 261 -15.85 15.26 -34.02
C PHE A 261 -14.77 15.53 -32.97
N THR A 262 -15.17 15.85 -31.73
CA THR A 262 -14.25 16.08 -30.62
C THR A 262 -13.43 14.83 -30.30
N LEU A 263 -14.08 13.67 -30.25
CA LEU A 263 -13.40 12.39 -30.01
C LEU A 263 -12.41 12.03 -31.12
N ALA A 264 -12.71 12.39 -32.37
CA ALA A 264 -11.78 12.18 -33.49
C ALA A 264 -10.49 13.00 -33.30
N TRP A 265 -10.58 14.27 -32.88
CA TRP A 265 -9.42 15.10 -32.59
C TRP A 265 -8.61 14.61 -31.38
N ILE A 266 -9.30 14.17 -30.31
CA ILE A 266 -8.63 13.56 -29.16
C ILE A 266 -7.88 12.31 -29.60
N THR A 267 -8.49 11.46 -30.42
CA THR A 267 -7.88 10.22 -30.94
C THR A 267 -6.66 10.52 -31.80
N LEU A 268 -6.75 11.53 -32.68
CA LEU A 268 -5.63 11.98 -33.50
C LEU A 268 -4.46 12.49 -32.63
N ALA A 269 -4.75 13.32 -31.62
CA ALA A 269 -3.74 13.83 -30.70
C ALA A 269 -3.06 12.71 -29.90
N VAL A 270 -3.83 11.76 -29.37
CA VAL A 270 -3.32 10.57 -28.67
C VAL A 270 -2.43 9.73 -29.60
N TYR A 271 -2.84 9.56 -30.86
CA TYR A 271 -2.05 8.83 -31.85
C TYR A 271 -0.70 9.50 -32.12
N PHE A 272 -0.66 10.82 -32.32
CA PHE A 272 0.59 11.56 -32.53
C PHE A 272 1.52 11.45 -31.32
N ILE A 273 0.98 11.60 -30.10
CA ILE A 273 1.75 11.41 -28.87
C ILE A 273 2.32 9.98 -28.82
N PHE A 274 1.50 8.98 -29.15
CA PHE A 274 1.90 7.57 -29.15
C PHE A 274 3.03 7.28 -30.15
N VAL A 275 2.91 7.77 -31.40
CA VAL A 275 3.95 7.63 -32.43
C VAL A 275 5.24 8.33 -32.00
N TRP A 276 5.13 9.54 -31.45
CA TRP A 276 6.28 10.26 -30.91
C TRP A 276 7.01 9.45 -29.83
N PHE A 277 6.29 8.87 -28.87
CA PHE A 277 6.88 8.04 -27.82
C PHE A 277 7.49 6.72 -28.33
N MET A 278 6.97 6.15 -29.42
CA MET A 278 7.53 4.94 -30.03
C MET A 278 8.84 5.19 -30.76
N ASP A 279 8.96 6.36 -31.41
CA ASP A 279 10.11 6.73 -32.23
C ASP A 279 11.18 7.55 -31.45
N PHE A 280 10.88 7.97 -30.21
CA PHE A 280 11.85 8.54 -29.27
C PHE A 280 12.93 7.50 -28.87
N GLU A 281 14.21 7.89 -28.87
CA GLU A 281 15.39 7.06 -28.52
C GLU A 281 15.77 5.90 -29.49
N ASN A 282 15.42 5.94 -30.79
CA ASN A 282 15.76 4.87 -31.75
C ASN A 282 15.32 3.45 -31.30
N ARG A 283 14.31 3.33 -30.43
CA ARG A 283 13.88 2.04 -29.85
C ARG A 283 13.35 1.06 -30.87
N SER A 284 12.84 1.57 -31.99
CA SER A 284 12.37 0.79 -33.14
C SER A 284 13.52 0.21 -33.97
N GLU A 285 14.70 0.83 -33.95
CA GLU A 285 15.88 0.47 -34.76
C GLU A 285 16.34 -0.97 -34.50
N ARG A 286 16.41 -1.36 -33.22
CA ARG A 286 16.76 -2.74 -32.83
C ARG A 286 15.80 -3.78 -33.42
N TYR A 287 14.52 -3.43 -33.59
CA TYR A 287 13.52 -4.31 -34.14
C TYR A 287 13.57 -4.35 -35.67
N TYR A 288 13.94 -3.26 -36.34
CA TYR A 288 14.21 -3.28 -37.78
C TYR A 288 15.35 -4.25 -38.12
N ILE A 289 16.47 -4.16 -37.38
CA ILE A 289 17.61 -5.09 -37.52
C ILE A 289 17.17 -6.53 -37.25
N ARG A 290 16.39 -6.76 -36.18
CA ARG A 290 15.86 -8.09 -35.84
C ARG A 290 14.96 -8.65 -36.94
N PHE A 291 14.12 -7.82 -37.56
CA PHE A 291 13.29 -8.23 -38.69
C PHE A 291 14.12 -8.63 -39.91
N GLY A 292 15.17 -7.87 -40.24
CA GLY A 292 16.10 -8.18 -41.34
C GLY A 292 16.74 -9.57 -41.22
N ASN A 293 17.00 -10.00 -39.98
CA ASN A 293 17.59 -11.30 -39.65
C ASN A 293 16.58 -12.47 -39.61
N LEU A 294 15.28 -12.22 -39.82
CA LEU A 294 14.28 -13.29 -39.84
C LEU A 294 14.41 -14.19 -41.10
N PRO A 295 14.03 -15.48 -41.00
CA PRO A 295 13.95 -16.37 -42.15
C PRO A 295 13.06 -15.81 -43.26
N ASN A 296 13.43 -16.03 -44.53
CA ASN A 296 12.70 -15.53 -45.70
C ASN A 296 11.21 -15.89 -45.66
N LYS A 297 10.86 -17.12 -45.24
CA LYS A 297 9.49 -17.60 -45.10
C LYS A 297 8.67 -16.76 -44.11
N THR A 298 9.27 -16.37 -42.99
CA THR A 298 8.62 -15.56 -41.95
C THR A 298 8.41 -14.12 -42.44
N ARG A 299 9.41 -13.53 -43.10
CA ARG A 299 9.30 -12.18 -43.68
C ARG A 299 8.23 -12.12 -44.77
N LEU A 300 8.15 -13.13 -45.62
CA LEU A 300 7.12 -13.22 -46.66
C LEU A 300 5.70 -13.28 -46.07
N ARG A 301 5.50 -14.02 -44.98
CA ARG A 301 4.21 -14.06 -44.27
C ARG A 301 3.83 -12.68 -43.73
N TRP A 302 4.75 -12.01 -43.03
CA TRP A 302 4.53 -10.64 -42.56
C TRP A 302 4.16 -9.70 -43.71
N LYS A 303 4.88 -9.78 -44.83
CA LYS A 303 4.61 -8.96 -46.02
C LYS A 303 3.20 -9.18 -46.56
N ILE A 304 2.81 -10.42 -46.81
CA ILE A 304 1.47 -10.75 -47.31
C ILE A 304 0.39 -10.25 -46.33
N SER A 305 0.54 -10.56 -45.04
CA SER A 305 -0.42 -10.15 -44.01
C SER A 305 -0.55 -8.63 -43.90
N MET A 306 0.57 -7.89 -43.95
CA MET A 306 0.54 -6.44 -43.83
C MET A 306 -0.04 -5.75 -45.05
N TRP A 307 0.24 -6.24 -46.26
CA TRP A 307 -0.38 -5.71 -47.47
C TRP A 307 -1.89 -5.95 -47.50
N ILE A 308 -2.35 -7.14 -47.07
CA ILE A 308 -3.78 -7.42 -46.92
C ILE A 308 -4.41 -6.46 -45.91
N LEU A 309 -3.78 -6.25 -44.76
CA LEU A 309 -4.28 -5.34 -43.72
C LEU A 309 -4.41 -3.91 -44.24
N VAL A 310 -3.36 -3.38 -44.88
CA VAL A 310 -3.37 -2.02 -45.44
C VAL A 310 -4.49 -1.87 -46.46
N VAL A 311 -4.59 -2.78 -47.43
CA VAL A 311 -5.64 -2.73 -48.45
C VAL A 311 -7.03 -2.77 -47.80
N ALA A 312 -7.24 -3.62 -46.80
CA ALA A 312 -8.50 -3.69 -46.07
C ALA A 312 -8.84 -2.38 -45.34
N LEU A 313 -7.87 -1.75 -44.67
CA LEU A 313 -8.07 -0.47 -43.98
C LEU A 313 -8.52 0.64 -44.94
N TYR A 314 -7.90 0.74 -46.13
CA TYR A 314 -8.28 1.75 -47.12
C TYR A 314 -9.63 1.46 -47.77
N ILE A 315 -9.94 0.19 -48.10
CA ILE A 315 -11.25 -0.20 -48.62
C ILE A 315 -12.34 0.13 -47.60
N TYR A 316 -12.11 -0.19 -46.32
CA TYR A 316 -13.05 0.10 -45.24
C TYR A 316 -13.24 1.61 -45.04
N SER A 317 -12.14 2.37 -44.99
CA SER A 317 -12.20 3.84 -44.89
C SER A 317 -12.98 4.46 -46.04
N PHE A 318 -12.77 3.96 -47.27
CA PHE A 318 -13.50 4.40 -48.44
C PHE A 318 -14.98 4.02 -48.37
N ALA A 319 -15.29 2.81 -47.92
CA ALA A 319 -16.66 2.35 -47.77
C ALA A 319 -17.45 3.21 -46.76
N ILE A 320 -16.84 3.59 -45.63
CA ILE A 320 -17.48 4.49 -44.66
C ILE A 320 -17.87 5.81 -45.32
N ILE A 321 -16.95 6.45 -46.05
CA ILE A 321 -17.21 7.75 -46.70
C ILE A 321 -18.34 7.67 -47.73
N PHE A 322 -18.45 6.56 -48.47
CA PHE A 322 -19.39 6.45 -49.59
C PHE A 322 -20.75 5.84 -49.23
N PHE A 323 -20.83 5.06 -48.14
CA PHE A 323 -22.05 4.31 -47.78
C PHE A 323 -22.70 4.77 -46.48
N GLU A 324 -22.06 5.59 -45.65
CA GLU A 324 -22.72 6.29 -44.55
C GLU A 324 -23.08 7.74 -44.97
N PRO A 325 -24.38 8.12 -44.93
CA PRO A 325 -24.85 9.44 -45.35
C PRO A 325 -24.52 10.58 -44.36
#